data_AF-A0A5A7V1E6-F1
#
_entry.id   AF-A0A5A7V1E6-F1
#
_cell.length_a   1.000
_cell.length_b   1.000
_cell.length_c   1.000
_cell.angle_alpha   90.00
_cell.angle_beta   90.00
_cell.angle_gamma   90.00
#
_symmetry.space_group_name_H-M   'P 1'
#
loop_
_entity.id
_entity.type
_entity.pdbx_description
1 polymer ?
#
loop_
_entity_poly.entity_id
_entity_poly.type
_entity_poly.pdbx_seq_one_letter_code
_entity_poly.pdbx_strand_id
1 'polypeptide(L)'
;MGQNENTPAKQKLDVLEERLRGIEGTDVYGNIDATQLCLVPDLIIPAKFKVPEFDKYDGSTCPRSHLIMYCRKMAANINNDKLLVHCFQDSLTGPASR
;
A
#
# COMPACT_ATOMS: atom_id res chain seq x y z
N MET A 1 -31.38 33.67 33.38
CA MET A 1 -31.05 32.32 32.91
C MET A 1 -31.11 32.33 31.39
N GLY A 2 -29.98 32.08 30.73
CA GLY A 2 -29.76 32.36 29.31
C GLY A 2 -30.62 31.51 28.38
N GLN A 3 -31.28 32.18 27.44
CA GLN A 3 -32.00 31.54 26.34
C GLN A 3 -30.99 30.91 25.40
N ASN A 4 -31.15 29.62 25.14
CA ASN A 4 -30.35 28.86 24.19
C ASN A 4 -30.78 29.26 22.77
N GLU A 5 -30.18 30.32 22.22
CA GLU A 5 -30.48 30.80 20.87
C GLU A 5 -29.98 29.79 19.83
N ASN A 6 -30.90 28.99 19.30
CA ASN A 6 -30.69 28.22 18.09
C ASN A 6 -31.06 29.09 16.88
N THR A 7 -30.14 29.98 16.49
CA THR A 7 -30.32 30.85 15.33
C THR A 7 -30.17 30.06 14.02
N PRO A 8 -30.89 30.43 12.94
CA PRO A 8 -30.78 29.75 11.63
C PRO A 8 -29.35 29.69 11.07
N ALA A 9 -28.49 30.63 11.46
CA ALA A 9 -27.07 30.62 11.12
C ALA A 9 -26.31 29.48 11.80
N LYS A 10 -26.60 29.18 13.07
CA LYS A 10 -25.97 28.09 13.84
C LYS A 10 -26.32 26.73 13.25
N GLN A 11 -27.60 26.52 12.92
CA GLN A 11 -28.05 25.29 12.24
C GLN A 11 -27.35 25.07 10.89
N LYS A 12 -27.15 26.14 10.11
CA LYS A 12 -26.42 26.06 8.84
C LYS A 12 -24.94 25.73 9.04
N LEU A 13 -24.32 26.26 10.08
CA LEU A 13 -22.93 25.93 10.45
C LEU A 13 -22.82 24.47 10.88
N ASP A 14 -23.75 23.97 11.70
CA ASP A 14 -23.76 22.57 12.15
C ASP A 14 -23.88 21.60 10.95
N VAL A 15 -24.76 21.91 9.99
CA VAL A 15 -24.91 21.12 8.74
C VAL A 15 -23.66 21.16 7.87
N LEU A 16 -22.99 22.32 7.78
CA LEU A 16 -21.72 22.44 7.06
C LEU A 16 -20.61 21.63 7.72
N GLU A 17 -20.54 21.65 9.05
CA GLU A 17 -19.56 20.90 9.84
C GLU A 17 -19.77 19.39 9.72
N GLU A 18 -21.02 18.93 9.73
CA GLU A 18 -21.37 17.52 9.52
C GLU A 18 -21.00 17.06 8.10
N ARG A 19 -21.26 17.89 7.09
CA ARG A 19 -20.85 17.61 5.70
C ARG A 19 -19.34 17.60 5.54
N LEU A 20 -18.63 18.51 6.21
CA LEU A 20 -17.16 18.54 6.21
C LEU A 20 -16.58 17.29 6.86
N ARG A 21 -17.08 16.87 8.02
CA ARG A 21 -16.68 15.59 8.65
C ARG A 21 -16.95 14.38 7.76
N GLY A 22 -18.05 14.38 7.01
CA GLY A 22 -18.34 13.34 6.02
C GLY A 22 -17.37 13.32 4.83
N ILE A 23 -16.80 14.47 4.45
CA ILE A 23 -15.83 14.62 3.34
C ILE A 23 -14.40 14.35 3.80
N GLU A 24 -14.02 14.82 4.99
CA GLU A 24 -12.70 14.59 5.59
C GLU A 24 -12.42 13.09 5.79
N GLY A 25 -13.47 12.27 5.79
CA GLY A 25 -13.39 10.88 6.16
C GLY A 25 -13.13 10.78 7.66
N THR A 26 -13.47 9.63 8.24
CA THR A 26 -12.73 9.27 9.45
C THR A 26 -11.29 9.08 9.01
N ASP A 27 -10.34 9.56 9.81
CA ASP A 27 -8.94 9.14 9.69
C ASP A 27 -8.88 7.64 10.06
N VAL A 28 -9.45 6.78 9.20
CA VAL A 28 -9.59 5.34 9.43
C VAL A 28 -8.21 4.69 9.51
N TYR A 29 -7.21 5.34 8.93
CA TYR A 29 -5.84 4.87 8.88
C TYR A 29 -4.97 5.45 10.01
N GLY A 30 -5.31 6.56 10.65
CA GLY A 30 -4.37 7.18 11.58
C GLY A 30 -3.07 7.59 10.87
N ASN A 31 -2.04 7.90 11.65
CA ASN A 31 -0.68 8.09 11.15
C ASN A 31 -0.04 6.72 10.83
N ILE A 32 -0.53 6.03 9.78
CA ILE A 32 0.09 4.81 9.28
C ILE A 32 1.39 5.17 8.58
N ASP A 33 2.50 4.79 9.23
CA ASP A 33 3.82 4.84 8.62
C ASP A 33 3.87 3.87 7.43
N ALA A 34 4.54 4.27 6.36
CA ALA A 34 4.74 3.44 5.18
C ALA A 34 5.44 2.10 5.53
N THR A 35 6.21 2.06 6.62
CA THR A 35 6.79 0.82 7.14
C THR A 35 5.75 -0.19 7.61
N GLN A 36 4.57 0.25 8.09
CA GLN A 36 3.46 -0.62 8.49
C GLN A 36 2.65 -1.15 7.31
N LEU A 37 2.78 -0.51 6.14
CA LEU A 37 2.18 -0.99 4.89
C LEU A 37 3.02 -2.09 4.22
N CYS A 38 4.28 -2.27 4.63
CA CYS A 38 5.14 -3.30 4.08
C CYS A 38 4.75 -4.68 4.62
N LEU A 39 4.52 -5.63 3.72
CA LEU A 39 4.21 -7.02 4.08
C LEU A 39 5.42 -7.77 4.68
N VAL A 40 6.62 -7.22 4.53
CA VAL A 40 7.87 -7.80 5.01
C VAL A 40 8.42 -6.94 6.16
N PRO A 41 8.35 -7.41 7.43
CA PRO A 41 8.84 -6.67 8.58
C PRO A 41 10.33 -6.29 8.46
N ASP A 42 10.70 -5.10 8.93
CA ASP A 42 12.04 -4.49 8.85
C ASP A 42 12.70 -4.58 7.47
N LEU A 43 11.91 -4.51 6.40
CA LEU A 43 12.47 -4.35 5.06
C LEU A 43 13.11 -2.97 4.93
N ILE A 44 14.39 -2.94 4.61
CA ILE A 44 15.09 -1.72 4.20
C ILE A 44 15.28 -1.76 2.69
N ILE A 45 14.56 -0.88 1.99
CA ILE A 45 14.73 -0.68 0.55
C ILE A 45 15.89 0.31 0.34
N PRO A 46 16.97 -0.07 -0.39
CA PRO A 46 18.06 0.85 -0.66
C PRO A 46 17.58 2.13 -1.38
N ALA A 47 18.10 3.30 -1.00
CA ALA A 47 17.62 4.60 -1.52
C ALA A 47 17.70 4.77 -3.06
N LYS A 48 18.53 3.97 -3.74
CA LYS A 48 18.69 3.99 -5.22
C LYS A 48 18.13 2.74 -5.88
N PHE A 49 17.40 1.90 -5.13
CA PHE A 49 16.81 0.70 -5.67
C PHE A 49 15.73 1.07 -6.69
N LYS A 50 15.80 0.43 -7.86
CA LYS A 50 14.76 0.45 -8.87
C LYS A 50 14.18 -0.95 -8.94
N VAL A 51 12.87 -1.06 -8.79
CA VAL A 51 12.16 -2.32 -9.00
C VAL A 51 12.43 -2.77 -10.44
N PRO A 52 12.96 -3.99 -10.66
CA PRO A 52 13.12 -4.52 -12.01
C PRO A 52 11.76 -4.72 -12.67
N GLU A 53 11.70 -4.53 -13.98
CA GLU A 53 10.52 -4.94 -14.75
C GLU A 53 10.51 -6.48 -14.85
N PHE A 54 9.41 -7.10 -14.42
CA PHE A 54 9.24 -8.56 -14.44
C PHE A 54 8.24 -8.97 -15.52
N ASP A 55 8.55 -10.05 -16.23
CA ASP A 55 7.53 -10.78 -16.97
C ASP A 55 6.66 -11.50 -15.93
N LYS A 56 5.42 -11.04 -15.79
CA LYS A 56 4.57 -11.45 -14.67
C LYS A 56 4.05 -12.87 -14.86
N TYR A 57 4.11 -13.65 -13.79
CA TYR A 57 3.59 -15.01 -13.75
C TYR A 57 2.13 -15.02 -13.34
N ASP A 58 1.26 -15.56 -14.18
CA ASP A 58 -0.19 -15.65 -13.96
C ASP A 58 -0.67 -17.02 -13.45
N GLY A 59 0.24 -18.00 -13.35
CA GLY A 59 -0.09 -19.38 -13.00
C GLY A 59 -0.19 -20.34 -14.20
N SER A 60 -0.18 -19.83 -15.44
CA SER A 60 -0.41 -20.66 -16.65
C SER A 60 0.86 -21.31 -17.21
N THR A 61 2.03 -20.72 -16.92
CA THR A 61 3.33 -21.19 -17.45
C THR A 61 4.12 -22.00 -16.41
N CYS A 62 5.33 -22.46 -16.76
CA CYS A 62 6.17 -23.27 -15.87
C CYS A 62 6.69 -22.45 -14.66
N PRO A 63 6.35 -22.82 -13.41
CA PRO A 63 6.82 -22.10 -12.22
C PRO A 63 8.35 -22.07 -12.09
N ARG A 64 9.02 -23.16 -12.46
CA ARG A 64 10.48 -23.27 -12.36
C ARG A 64 11.18 -22.27 -13.29
N SER A 65 10.66 -22.09 -14.50
CA SER A 65 11.22 -21.13 -15.46
C SER A 65 11.06 -19.70 -14.96
N HIS A 66 9.90 -19.38 -14.36
CA HIS A 66 9.68 -18.08 -13.73
C HIS A 66 10.68 -17.80 -12.61
N LEU A 67 10.87 -18.75 -11.70
CA LEU A 67 11.83 -18.61 -10.59
C LEU A 67 13.26 -18.35 -11.08
N ILE A 68 13.72 -19.09 -12.10
CA ILE A 68 15.06 -18.90 -12.66
C ILE A 68 15.22 -17.48 -13.23
N MET A 69 14.22 -17.02 -13.99
CA MET A 69 14.24 -15.68 -14.58
C MET A 69 14.16 -14.58 -13.52
N TYR A 70 13.31 -14.75 -12.51
CA TYR A 70 13.21 -13.85 -11.37
C TYR A 70 14.56 -13.72 -10.65
N CYS A 71 15.21 -14.84 -10.29
CA CYS A 71 16.52 -14.84 -9.65
C CYS A 71 17.60 -14.15 -10.50
N ARG A 72 17.55 -14.31 -11.84
CA ARG A 72 18.47 -13.62 -12.76
C ARG A 72 18.25 -12.10 -12.73
N LYS A 73 17.01 -11.62 -12.80
CA LYS A 73 16.68 -10.19 -12.72
C LYS A 73 17.07 -9.59 -11.36
N MET A 74 17.00 -10.38 -10.29
CA MET A 74 17.32 -9.95 -8.92
C MET A 74 18.76 -10.25 -8.49
N ALA A 75 19.64 -10.71 -9.39
CA ALA A 75 20.98 -11.21 -9.03
C ALA A 75 21.84 -10.20 -8.24
N ALA A 76 21.70 -8.90 -8.53
CA ALA A 76 22.41 -7.83 -7.81
C ALA A 76 22.02 -7.73 -6.33
N ASN A 77 20.85 -8.26 -5.95
CA ASN A 77 20.27 -8.19 -4.61
C ASN A 77 20.11 -9.58 -3.98
N ILE A 78 20.80 -10.60 -4.49
CA ILE A 78 20.58 -12.01 -4.10
C ILE A 78 20.83 -12.29 -2.61
N ASN A 79 21.57 -11.42 -1.93
CA ASN A 79 21.87 -11.52 -0.50
C ASN A 79 20.88 -10.76 0.40
N ASN A 80 19.83 -10.16 -0.17
CA ASN A 80 18.80 -9.44 0.58
C ASN A 80 17.46 -10.17 0.48
N ASP A 81 17.31 -11.22 1.27
CA ASP A 81 16.13 -12.11 1.26
C ASP A 81 14.82 -11.34 1.43
N LYS A 82 14.79 -10.33 2.30
CA LYS A 82 13.58 -9.52 2.52
C LYS A 82 13.18 -8.76 1.25
N LEU A 83 14.15 -8.17 0.54
CA LEU A 83 13.90 -7.47 -0.71
C LEU A 83 13.51 -8.43 -1.83
N LEU A 84 14.08 -9.63 -1.85
CA LEU A 84 13.66 -10.69 -2.78
C LEU A 84 12.19 -11.05 -2.54
N VAL A 85 11.81 -11.39 -1.31
CA VAL A 85 10.41 -11.74 -0.99
C VAL A 85 9.45 -10.61 -1.35
N HIS A 86 9.80 -9.36 -1.03
CA HIS A 86 9.00 -8.19 -1.39
C HIS A 86 8.80 -8.06 -2.91
N CYS A 87 9.89 -8.03 -3.68
CA CYS A 87 9.82 -7.85 -5.13
C CYS A 87 9.27 -9.09 -5.87
N PHE A 88 9.21 -10.26 -5.23
CA PHE A 88 8.60 -11.43 -5.84
C PHE A 88 7.11 -11.21 -6.10
N GLN A 89 6.41 -10.47 -5.23
CA GLN A 89 4.99 -10.16 -5.42
C GLN A 89 4.75 -9.34 -6.71
N ASP A 90 5.64 -8.40 -7.03
CA ASP A 90 5.57 -7.61 -8.27
C ASP A 90 5.75 -8.47 -9.55
N SER A 91 6.34 -9.65 -9.40
CA SER A 91 6.53 -10.62 -10.47
C SER A 91 5.31 -11.53 -10.71
N LEU A 92 4.24 -11.40 -9.91
CA LEU A 92 3.03 -12.20 -10.02
C LEU A 92 1.88 -11.37 -10.61
N THR A 93 0.92 -12.05 -11.23
CA THR A 93 -0.32 -11.44 -11.72
C THR A 93 -1.47 -12.44 -11.67
N GLY A 94 -2.70 -11.97 -11.88
CA GLY A 94 -3.86 -12.84 -12.00
C GLY A 94 -4.08 -13.74 -10.78
N PRO A 95 -4.50 -15.02 -10.99
CA PRO A 95 -4.69 -15.99 -9.91
C PRO A 95 -3.44 -16.28 -9.09
N ALA A 96 -2.24 -16.10 -9.64
CA ALA A 96 -0.99 -16.35 -8.94
C ALA A 96 -0.59 -15.23 -7.96
N SER A 97 -1.26 -14.07 -8.00
CA SER A 97 -0.95 -12.90 -7.16
C SER A 97 -1.72 -12.89 -5.82
N ARG A 98 -2.51 -13.92 -5.51
CA ARG A 98 -3.49 -13.91 -4.42
C ARG A 98 -3.33 -15.11 -3.49
#